data_AF-A0A1B7N5S8-F1
#
_entry.id   AF-A0A1B7N5S8-F1
#
_cell.length_a   1.000
_cell.length_b   1.000
_cell.length_c   1.000
_cell.angle_alpha   90.00
_cell.angle_beta   90.00
_cell.angle_gamma   90.00
#
_symmetry.space_group_name_H-M   'P 1'
#
loop_
_entity.id
_entity.type
_entity.pdbx_description
1 polymer ?
#
loop_
_entity_poly.entity_id
_entity_poly.type
_entity_poly.pdbx_seq_one_letter_code
_entity_poly.pdbx_strand_id
1 'polypeptide(L)'
;MHKDICQQTQRIMQELAIRHLDFSISYWNQPQGDLDFFKREVLLNPDLGHLTRYEDGWPIDVLLRLLFRRRAALQGLQTLVPEAQRRQHVNYHLRRRSPTTRLSAPTIKENQPEVNIDDSEAVTTTSRLTVLSALLESATSSAPAFKENQLEVNIGDSEALTATSRLTVLSTLLGSVTPNLGRFYPAITEAGLSTDDHLDHFLRLTATSKERFIKSALADDATSFEQVAVMEVLEQIKRM
;
A
#
# COMPACT_ATOMS: atom_id res chain seq x y z
N MET A 1 -13.55 -8.31 16.75
CA MET A 1 -14.02 -8.36 15.36
C MET A 1 -13.28 -7.38 14.44
N HIS A 2 -13.21 -6.06 14.71
CA HIS A 2 -12.52 -5.14 13.79
C HIS A 2 -10.99 -5.33 13.69
N LYS A 3 -10.33 -5.74 14.79
CA LYS A 3 -8.87 -6.00 14.77
C LYS A 3 -8.48 -7.13 13.83
N ASP A 4 -9.32 -8.16 13.74
CA ASP A 4 -9.05 -9.37 12.96
C ASP A 4 -9.08 -9.06 11.44
N ILE A 5 -10.01 -8.20 11.02
CA ILE A 5 -10.14 -7.77 9.62
C ILE A 5 -8.92 -6.96 9.17
N CYS A 6 -8.46 -6.03 10.00
CA CYS A 6 -7.30 -5.21 9.65
C CYS A 6 -6.03 -6.05 9.52
N GLN A 7 -5.81 -7.00 10.44
CA GLN A 7 -4.66 -7.91 10.39
C GLN A 7 -4.71 -8.83 9.17
N GLN A 8 -5.88 -9.42 8.90
CA GLN A 8 -6.08 -10.27 7.74
C GLN A 8 -5.85 -9.51 6.43
N THR A 9 -6.36 -8.28 6.34
CA THR A 9 -6.18 -7.40 5.18
C THR A 9 -4.71 -7.12 4.94
N GLN A 10 -3.99 -6.71 5.99
CA GLN A 10 -2.56 -6.42 5.91
C GLN A 10 -1.79 -7.66 5.45
N ARG A 11 -2.13 -8.84 5.96
CA ARG A 11 -1.50 -10.10 5.57
C ARG A 11 -1.70 -10.44 4.10
N ILE A 12 -2.94 -10.40 3.62
CA ILE A 12 -3.25 -10.70 2.20
C ILE A 12 -2.57 -9.67 1.29
N MET A 13 -2.61 -8.38 1.65
CA MET A 13 -1.94 -7.33 0.87
C MET A 13 -0.42 -7.49 0.84
N GLN A 14 0.20 -7.92 1.94
CA GLN A 14 1.63 -8.23 1.98
C GLN A 14 1.99 -9.38 1.03
N GLU A 15 1.22 -10.47 1.06
CA GLU A 15 1.42 -11.62 0.18
C GLU A 15 1.28 -11.23 -1.30
N LEU A 16 0.26 -10.43 -1.63
CA LEU A 16 0.08 -9.87 -2.96
C LEU A 16 1.26 -8.96 -3.35
N ALA A 17 1.68 -8.05 -2.46
CA ALA A 17 2.72 -7.08 -2.79
C ALA A 17 4.05 -7.79 -3.04
N ILE A 18 4.39 -8.81 -2.25
CA ILE A 18 5.59 -9.64 -2.42
C ILE A 18 5.60 -10.35 -3.78
N ARG A 19 4.44 -10.78 -4.27
CA ARG A 19 4.31 -11.46 -5.58
C ARG A 19 4.46 -10.51 -6.76
N HIS A 20 3.89 -9.31 -6.66
CA HIS A 20 3.69 -8.43 -7.82
C HIS A 20 4.64 -7.22 -7.87
N LEU A 21 5.26 -6.84 -6.75
CA LEU A 21 6.04 -5.61 -6.66
C LEU A 21 7.50 -5.89 -6.29
N ASP A 22 8.39 -4.98 -6.71
CA ASP A 22 9.80 -5.07 -6.42
C ASP A 22 10.18 -4.22 -5.20
N PHE A 23 10.42 -4.84 -4.05
CA PHE A 23 10.80 -4.10 -2.84
C PHE A 23 12.25 -3.57 -2.86
N SER A 24 13.04 -3.86 -3.90
CA SER A 24 14.39 -3.29 -4.06
C SER A 24 14.32 -1.82 -4.48
N ILE A 25 13.28 -1.42 -5.20
CA ILE A 25 13.04 -0.02 -5.61
C ILE A 25 12.04 0.66 -4.68
N SER A 26 12.02 2.00 -4.67
CA SER A 26 11.06 2.77 -3.87
C SER A 26 9.65 2.67 -4.45
N TYR A 27 8.64 2.94 -3.62
CA TYR A 27 7.23 2.95 -4.05
C TYR A 27 7.01 3.88 -5.26
N TRP A 28 7.58 5.08 -5.22
CA TRP A 28 7.44 6.09 -6.29
C TRP A 28 8.11 5.71 -7.61
N ASN A 29 9.02 4.74 -7.58
CA ASN A 29 9.75 4.27 -8.76
C ASN A 29 9.18 2.95 -9.31
N GLN A 30 8.09 2.43 -8.72
CA GLN A 30 7.42 1.24 -9.26
C GLN A 30 6.83 1.53 -10.64
N PRO A 31 6.86 0.56 -11.57
CA PRO A 31 6.12 0.68 -12.82
C PRO A 31 4.63 0.86 -12.53
N GLN A 32 4.02 1.91 -13.10
CA GLN A 32 2.58 2.18 -12.90
C GLN A 32 1.70 0.97 -13.26
N GLY A 33 2.08 0.23 -14.31
CA GLY A 33 1.36 -0.98 -14.71
C GLY A 33 1.34 -2.08 -13.64
N ASP A 34 2.39 -2.20 -12.83
CA ASP A 34 2.46 -3.19 -11.74
C ASP A 34 1.65 -2.72 -10.53
N LEU A 35 1.65 -1.42 -10.22
CA LEU A 35 0.78 -0.82 -9.20
C LEU A 35 -0.70 -1.01 -9.58
N ASP A 36 -1.07 -0.72 -10.83
CA ASP A 36 -2.44 -0.87 -11.33
C ASP A 36 -2.88 -2.34 -11.37
N PHE A 37 -1.94 -3.26 -11.65
CA PHE A 37 -2.20 -4.69 -11.62
C PHE A 37 -2.44 -5.15 -10.17
N PHE A 38 -1.56 -4.78 -9.25
CA PHE A 38 -1.70 -5.07 -7.83
C PHE A 38 -3.04 -4.55 -7.28
N LYS A 39 -3.40 -3.29 -7.60
CA LYS A 39 -4.66 -2.68 -7.15
C LYS A 39 -5.88 -3.46 -7.67
N ARG A 40 -5.85 -3.89 -8.93
CA ARG A 40 -6.90 -4.74 -9.49
C ARG A 40 -6.99 -6.09 -8.79
N GLU A 41 -5.88 -6.75 -8.53
CA GLU A 41 -5.89 -8.06 -7.86
C GLU A 41 -6.40 -7.94 -6.42
N VAL A 42 -6.04 -6.88 -5.70
CA VAL A 42 -6.59 -6.56 -4.38
C VAL A 42 -8.11 -6.37 -4.45
N LEU A 43 -8.62 -5.61 -5.42
CA LEU A 43 -10.05 -5.35 -5.58
C LEU A 43 -10.85 -6.59 -6.04
N LEU A 44 -10.21 -7.52 -6.75
CA LEU A 44 -10.82 -8.78 -7.19
C LEU A 44 -10.78 -9.86 -6.11
N ASN A 45 -10.01 -9.68 -5.03
CA ASN A 45 -9.93 -10.65 -3.95
C ASN A 45 -11.18 -10.56 -3.05
N PRO A 46 -11.97 -11.65 -2.92
CA PRO A 46 -13.22 -11.63 -2.15
C PRO A 46 -13.01 -11.33 -0.66
N ASP A 47 -11.89 -11.75 -0.08
CA ASP A 47 -11.56 -11.52 1.33
C ASP A 47 -11.28 -10.02 1.61
N LEU A 48 -10.92 -9.27 0.57
CA LEU A 48 -10.68 -7.83 0.61
C LEU A 48 -11.87 -7.01 0.10
N GLY A 49 -13.05 -7.64 -0.08
CA GLY A 49 -14.24 -6.98 -0.61
C GLY A 49 -14.68 -5.74 0.18
N HIS A 50 -14.31 -5.63 1.46
CA HIS A 50 -14.60 -4.44 2.28
C HIS A 50 -13.81 -3.19 1.82
N LEU A 51 -12.69 -3.36 1.11
CA LEU A 51 -11.91 -2.25 0.55
C LEU A 51 -12.60 -1.59 -0.66
N THR A 52 -13.53 -2.30 -1.31
CA THR A 52 -14.30 -1.74 -2.45
C THR A 52 -15.29 -0.65 -2.02
N ARG A 53 -15.60 -0.55 -0.73
CA ARG A 53 -16.48 0.49 -0.15
C ARG A 53 -15.85 1.88 -0.18
N TYR A 54 -14.54 1.96 -0.36
CA TYR A 54 -13.82 3.22 -0.41
C TYR A 54 -13.67 3.65 -1.86
N GLU A 55 -14.19 4.83 -2.16
CA GLU A 55 -14.04 5.44 -3.48
C GLU A 55 -12.56 5.50 -3.89
N ASP A 56 -12.32 5.21 -5.17
CA ASP A 56 -10.99 5.15 -5.77
C ASP A 56 -10.02 4.13 -5.15
N GLY A 57 -10.46 3.30 -4.20
CA GLY A 57 -9.62 2.29 -3.54
C GLY A 57 -8.43 2.89 -2.80
N TRP A 58 -8.52 4.14 -2.33
CA TRP A 58 -7.42 4.84 -1.65
C TRP A 58 -6.78 4.08 -0.45
N PRO A 59 -7.50 3.24 0.33
CA PRO A 59 -6.86 2.52 1.42
C PRO A 59 -5.80 1.54 0.92
N ILE A 60 -5.96 1.03 -0.31
CA ILE A 60 -4.98 0.16 -0.95
C ILE A 60 -3.67 0.93 -1.13
N ASP A 61 -3.74 2.17 -1.61
CA ASP A 61 -2.56 3.01 -1.84
C ASP A 61 -1.85 3.37 -0.53
N VAL A 62 -2.61 3.69 0.52
CA VAL A 62 -2.08 3.98 1.86
C VAL A 62 -1.39 2.76 2.46
N LEU A 63 -2.06 1.61 2.45
CA LEU A 63 -1.48 0.37 2.96
C LEU A 63 -0.24 -0.01 2.17
N LEU A 64 -0.27 0.15 0.85
CA LEU A 64 0.88 -0.15 0.01
C LEU A 64 2.09 0.73 0.35
N ARG A 65 1.90 2.04 0.49
CA ARG A 65 2.95 2.97 0.94
C ARG A 65 3.51 2.56 2.31
N LEU A 66 2.63 2.16 3.23
CA LEU A 66 3.04 1.68 4.55
C LEU A 66 3.89 0.41 4.47
N LEU A 67 3.57 -0.52 3.56
CA LEU A 67 4.39 -1.72 3.31
C LEU A 67 5.78 -1.35 2.79
N PHE A 68 5.88 -0.41 1.85
CA PHE A 68 7.17 0.06 1.34
C PHE A 68 7.99 0.79 2.39
N ARG A 69 7.37 1.53 3.32
CA ARG A 69 8.09 2.11 4.48
C ARG A 69 8.70 1.03 5.37
N ARG A 70 8.06 -0.14 5.46
CA ARG A 70 8.54 -1.32 6.21
C ARG A 70 9.32 -2.31 5.36
N ARG A 71 9.78 -1.92 4.16
CA ARG A 71 10.38 -2.83 3.17
C ARG A 71 11.58 -3.63 3.69
N ALA A 72 12.35 -3.11 4.65
CA ALA A 72 13.48 -3.85 5.21
C ALA A 72 13.06 -5.20 5.82
N ALA A 73 11.89 -5.24 6.46
CA ALA A 73 11.32 -6.49 6.98
C ALA A 73 10.80 -7.41 5.86
N LEU A 74 10.33 -6.84 4.75
CA LEU A 74 9.74 -7.58 3.63
C LEU A 74 10.80 -8.12 2.65
N GLN A 75 11.94 -7.44 2.50
CA GLN A 75 13.04 -7.90 1.64
C GLN A 75 13.59 -9.26 2.10
N GLY A 76 13.66 -9.50 3.41
CA GLY A 76 14.04 -10.80 3.96
C GLY A 76 13.05 -11.93 3.66
N LEU A 77 11.77 -11.59 3.43
CA LEU A 77 10.74 -12.56 3.03
C LEU A 77 10.73 -12.78 1.51
N GLN A 78 11.09 -11.76 0.73
CA GLN A 78 11.08 -11.85 -0.72
C GLN A 78 12.12 -12.83 -1.28
N THR A 79 13.24 -13.04 -0.57
CA THR A 79 14.27 -14.03 -0.91
C THR A 79 13.80 -15.48 -0.72
N LEU A 80 12.75 -15.69 0.08
CA LEU A 80 12.17 -17.01 0.33
C LEU A 80 11.13 -17.41 -0.73
N VAL A 81 10.62 -16.45 -1.50
CA VAL A 81 9.66 -16.73 -2.57
C VAL A 81 10.40 -17.29 -3.79
N PRO A 82 10.07 -18.51 -4.25
CA PRO A 82 10.74 -19.13 -5.39
C PRO A 82 10.70 -18.24 -6.63
N GLU A 83 11.87 -18.01 -7.22
CA GLU A 83 12.07 -17.13 -8.38
C GLU A 83 11.20 -17.52 -9.60
N ALA A 84 10.80 -18.81 -9.68
CA ALA A 84 9.88 -19.33 -10.68
C ALA A 84 8.52 -18.62 -10.70
N GLN A 85 8.03 -18.15 -9.54
CA GLN A 85 6.75 -17.45 -9.43
C GLN A 85 6.83 -16.02 -9.98
N ARG A 86 8.01 -15.37 -9.90
CA ARG A 86 8.24 -14.03 -10.48
C ARG A 86 8.25 -14.07 -12.01
N ARG A 87 8.78 -15.14 -12.62
CA ARG A 87 8.91 -15.26 -14.08
C ARG A 87 7.58 -15.40 -14.82
N GLN A 88 6.52 -15.88 -14.16
CA GLN A 88 5.18 -15.92 -14.76
C GLN A 88 4.62 -14.52 -15.01
N HIS A 89 5.01 -13.52 -14.21
CA HIS A 89 4.50 -12.15 -14.31
C HIS A 89 5.06 -11.38 -15.52
N VAL A 90 6.34 -11.61 -15.86
CA VAL A 90 6.99 -10.96 -17.03
C VAL A 90 6.31 -11.35 -18.35
N ASN A 91 5.74 -12.56 -18.41
CA ASN A 91 5.05 -13.04 -19.60
C ASN A 91 3.73 -12.32 -19.89
N TYR A 92 3.05 -11.78 -18.88
CA TYR A 92 1.80 -11.02 -19.10
C TYR A 92 2.04 -9.68 -19.79
N HIS A 93 3.14 -9.00 -19.47
CA HIS A 93 3.52 -7.74 -20.12
C HIS A 93 3.99 -7.95 -21.58
N LEU A 94 4.68 -9.06 -21.86
CA LEU A 94 5.07 -9.41 -23.23
C LEU A 94 3.87 -9.78 -24.10
N ARG A 95 2.84 -10.41 -23.54
CA ARG A 95 1.64 -10.82 -24.29
C ARG A 95 0.68 -9.66 -24.62
N ARG A 96 0.89 -8.48 -24.04
CA ARG A 96 0.07 -7.27 -24.30
C ARG A 96 0.67 -6.31 -25.34
N ARG A 97 1.80 -6.65 -25.97
CA ARG A 97 2.15 -6.02 -27.25
C ARG A 97 1.25 -6.62 -28.33
N SER A 98 0.28 -5.82 -28.75
CA SER A 98 -0.67 -6.11 -29.81
C SER A 98 0.00 -6.80 -31.00
N PRO A 99 -0.59 -7.85 -31.57
CA PRO A 99 -0.24 -8.26 -32.92
C PRO A 99 -0.56 -7.06 -33.81
N THR A 100 0.46 -6.46 -34.42
CA THR A 100 0.25 -5.58 -35.56
C THR A 100 -0.41 -6.43 -36.64
N THR A 101 -1.73 -6.33 -36.73
CA THR A 101 -2.57 -6.95 -37.74
C THR A 101 -2.15 -6.46 -39.12
N ARG A 102 -1.23 -7.18 -39.77
CA ARG A 102 -1.21 -7.20 -41.24
C ARG A 102 -2.36 -8.09 -41.67
N LEU A 103 -3.45 -7.44 -42.10
CA LEU A 103 -4.50 -8.08 -42.88
C LEU A 103 -3.87 -8.85 -44.04
N SER A 104 -4.10 -10.16 -44.07
CA SER A 104 -4.02 -10.97 -45.28
C SER A 104 -5.11 -12.03 -45.19
N ALA A 105 -5.96 -12.02 -46.21
CA ALA A 105 -7.19 -12.79 -46.30
C ALA A 105 -6.95 -14.32 -46.34
N PRO A 106 -7.96 -15.14 -45.98
CA PRO A 106 -7.80 -16.56 -45.77
C PRO A 106 -8.14 -17.37 -47.02
N THR A 107 -7.41 -18.45 -47.25
CA THR A 107 -7.97 -19.66 -47.85
C THR A 107 -7.13 -20.82 -47.33
N ILE A 108 -7.80 -21.89 -46.86
CA ILE A 108 -7.46 -23.32 -47.02
C ILE A 108 -7.97 -24.13 -45.81
N LYS A 109 -9.09 -24.81 -46.08
CA LYS A 109 -9.50 -26.19 -45.72
C LYS A 109 -8.97 -26.85 -44.44
N GLU A 110 -9.90 -26.98 -43.49
CA GLU A 110 -10.52 -28.24 -43.04
C GLU A 110 -9.71 -29.54 -43.29
N ASN A 111 -9.19 -30.10 -42.19
CA ASN A 111 -9.32 -31.51 -41.77
C ASN A 111 -8.33 -31.77 -40.62
N GLN A 112 -8.80 -32.40 -39.52
CA GLN A 112 -8.15 -33.51 -38.77
C GLN A 112 -8.60 -33.61 -37.28
N PRO A 113 -8.41 -34.78 -36.63
CA PRO A 113 -9.42 -35.44 -35.81
C PRO A 113 -9.23 -35.32 -34.29
N GLU A 114 -10.22 -35.87 -33.58
CA GLU A 114 -10.29 -36.11 -32.14
C GLU A 114 -9.06 -36.86 -31.60
N VAL A 115 -8.46 -36.31 -30.53
CA VAL A 115 -7.54 -37.03 -29.64
C VAL A 115 -8.01 -36.79 -28.22
N ASN A 116 -8.53 -37.85 -27.59
CA ASN A 116 -8.71 -37.98 -26.15
C ASN A 116 -7.34 -37.98 -25.47
N ILE A 117 -7.19 -37.14 -24.43
CA ILE A 117 -6.15 -37.29 -23.42
C ILE A 117 -6.82 -37.18 -22.06
N ASP A 118 -6.87 -38.33 -21.39
CA ASP A 118 -7.16 -38.51 -19.98
C ASP A 118 -5.89 -38.29 -19.15
N ASP A 119 -6.08 -38.05 -17.85
CA ASP A 119 -5.09 -38.00 -16.76
C ASP A 119 -4.09 -36.82 -16.67
N SER A 120 -4.26 -35.99 -15.62
CA SER A 120 -3.15 -35.59 -14.73
C SER A 120 -3.60 -34.84 -13.47
N GLU A 121 -3.48 -35.57 -12.35
CA GLU A 121 -2.89 -35.18 -11.07
C GLU A 121 -3.34 -33.87 -10.39
N ALA A 122 -4.18 -34.05 -9.36
CA ALA A 122 -4.40 -33.07 -8.31
C ALA A 122 -3.13 -32.93 -7.44
N VAL A 123 -2.39 -31.84 -7.63
CA VAL A 123 -1.29 -31.43 -6.74
C VAL A 123 -1.88 -30.73 -5.51
N THR A 124 -1.79 -31.38 -4.36
CA THR A 124 -2.15 -30.86 -3.04
C THR A 124 -1.10 -29.84 -2.57
N THR A 125 -1.36 -28.54 -2.75
CA THR A 125 -0.49 -27.42 -2.27
C THR A 125 -0.82 -26.93 -0.85
N THR A 126 -1.44 -27.75 0.00
CA THR A 126 -2.00 -27.29 1.29
C THR A 126 -0.97 -27.11 2.43
N SER A 127 0.30 -27.52 2.26
CA SER A 127 1.26 -27.57 3.38
C SER A 127 2.26 -26.40 3.49
N ARG A 128 2.22 -25.39 2.60
CA ARG A 128 3.22 -24.29 2.60
C ARG A 128 2.78 -22.97 3.24
N LEU A 129 1.48 -22.76 3.44
CA LEU A 129 0.94 -21.51 4.02
C LEU A 129 1.10 -21.42 5.55
N THR A 130 1.24 -22.55 6.24
CA THR A 130 1.36 -22.59 7.71
C THR A 130 2.75 -22.15 8.18
N VAL A 131 3.80 -22.44 7.41
CA VAL A 131 5.19 -22.15 7.79
C VAL A 131 5.52 -20.66 7.71
N LEU A 132 4.94 -19.92 6.76
CA LEU A 132 5.15 -18.46 6.66
C LEU A 132 4.46 -17.69 7.79
N SER A 133 3.40 -18.24 8.39
CA SER A 133 2.68 -17.59 9.51
C SER A 133 3.54 -17.54 10.78
N ALA A 134 4.26 -18.62 11.08
CA ALA A 134 5.05 -18.74 12.32
C ALA A 134 6.33 -17.88 12.33
N LEU A 135 6.86 -17.52 11.16
CA LEU A 135 8.04 -16.66 11.04
C LEU A 135 7.70 -15.16 11.12
N LEU A 136 6.43 -14.78 10.88
CA LEU A 136 5.99 -13.38 10.83
C LEU A 136 5.81 -12.72 12.21
N GLU A 137 5.63 -13.51 13.28
CA GLU A 137 5.40 -12.97 14.64
C GLU A 137 6.69 -12.48 15.32
N SER A 138 7.88 -12.89 14.85
CA SER A 138 9.16 -12.55 15.51
C SER A 138 9.85 -11.27 15.00
N ALA A 139 9.40 -10.68 13.88
CA ALA A 139 10.11 -9.61 13.19
C ALA A 139 9.77 -8.17 13.64
N THR A 140 9.05 -7.97 14.75
CA THR A 140 8.55 -6.65 15.17
C THR A 140 9.52 -5.79 16.01
N SER A 141 10.78 -6.20 16.17
CA SER A 141 11.74 -5.46 17.02
C SER A 141 13.10 -5.25 16.35
N SER A 142 13.18 -4.33 15.39
CA SER A 142 14.27 -3.35 15.27
C SER A 142 14.14 -2.58 13.95
N ALA A 143 14.21 -1.25 14.01
CA ALA A 143 14.20 -0.38 12.84
C ALA A 143 15.60 0.22 12.63
N PRO A 144 16.22 0.08 11.45
CA PRO A 144 17.40 0.85 11.10
C PRO A 144 16.99 2.19 10.45
N ALA A 145 17.75 3.24 10.77
CA ALA A 145 17.55 4.59 10.25
C ALA A 145 17.89 4.66 8.75
N PHE A 146 16.91 4.97 7.91
CA PHE A 146 17.07 5.12 6.46
C PHE A 146 17.12 6.61 6.10
N LYS A 147 18.18 7.03 5.40
CA LYS A 147 18.30 8.37 4.79
C LYS A 147 17.61 8.32 3.42
N GLU A 148 16.55 9.11 3.26
CA GLU A 148 15.78 9.24 2.02
C GLU A 148 15.94 10.65 1.46
N ASN A 149 16.25 10.75 0.16
CA ASN A 149 16.57 11.98 -0.55
C ASN A 149 15.34 12.90 -0.63
N GLN A 150 15.53 14.16 -0.25
CA GLN A 150 14.50 15.20 -0.28
C GLN A 150 14.20 15.66 -1.71
N LEU A 151 12.93 15.96 -1.95
CA LEU A 151 12.41 16.55 -3.16
C LEU A 151 12.59 18.08 -3.05
N GLU A 152 13.53 18.65 -3.79
CA GLU A 152 13.71 20.10 -3.88
C GLU A 152 12.53 20.73 -4.62
N VAL A 153 11.66 21.43 -3.90
CA VAL A 153 10.63 22.29 -4.47
C VAL A 153 11.18 23.71 -4.47
N ASN A 154 11.61 24.18 -5.64
CA ASN A 154 11.99 25.57 -5.88
C ASN A 154 10.73 26.46 -5.79
N ILE A 155 10.58 27.19 -4.69
CA ILE A 155 9.61 28.29 -4.55
C ILE A 155 10.42 29.58 -4.60
N GLY A 156 10.24 30.32 -5.68
CA GLY A 156 10.91 31.59 -5.94
C GLY A 156 10.51 32.68 -4.93
N ASP A 157 11.47 33.56 -4.71
CA ASP A 157 11.48 34.62 -3.72
C ASP A 157 10.31 35.60 -3.84
N SER A 158 9.59 35.79 -2.73
CA SER A 158 8.94 37.05 -2.41
C SER A 158 8.78 37.20 -0.90
N GLU A 159 9.47 38.22 -0.40
CA GLU A 159 9.56 38.68 0.97
C GLU A 159 8.19 38.96 1.60
N ALA A 160 7.74 38.02 2.43
CA ALA A 160 7.03 38.23 3.70
C ALA A 160 6.79 36.84 4.29
N LEU A 161 7.83 36.21 4.84
CA LEU A 161 7.75 34.87 5.43
C LEU A 161 6.96 34.93 6.75
N THR A 162 5.64 35.06 6.68
CA THR A 162 4.78 34.42 7.66
C THR A 162 5.09 32.93 7.55
N ALA A 163 5.84 32.38 8.52
CA ALA A 163 6.06 30.95 8.59
C ALA A 163 4.69 30.26 8.50
N THR A 164 4.41 29.62 7.37
CA THR A 164 3.13 28.93 7.15
C THR A 164 2.99 27.91 8.27
N SER A 165 2.02 28.12 9.15
CA SER A 165 1.83 27.26 10.32
C SER A 165 1.71 25.80 9.86
N ARG A 166 2.37 24.89 10.57
CA ARG A 166 2.38 23.46 10.22
C ARG A 166 0.99 22.85 10.36
N LEU A 167 0.12 23.44 11.17
CA LEU A 167 -1.30 23.11 11.22
C LEU A 167 -2.06 23.49 9.94
N THR A 168 -1.72 24.60 9.29
CA THR A 168 -2.28 24.94 7.97
C THR A 168 -1.84 23.92 6.93
N VAL A 169 -0.58 23.48 7.01
CA VAL A 169 -0.06 22.39 6.16
C VAL A 169 -0.77 21.07 6.47
N LEU A 170 -1.06 20.76 7.73
CA LEU A 170 -1.83 19.57 8.14
C LEU A 170 -3.22 19.55 7.53
N SER A 171 -3.96 20.65 7.64
CA SER A 171 -5.32 20.77 7.08
C SER A 171 -5.30 20.53 5.56
N THR A 172 -4.34 21.17 4.88
CA THR A 172 -4.15 21.04 3.42
C THR A 172 -3.78 19.61 3.04
N LEU A 173 -2.84 18.98 3.75
CA LEU A 173 -2.40 17.62 3.48
C LEU A 173 -3.51 16.60 3.68
N LEU A 174 -4.26 16.69 4.78
CA LEU A 174 -5.41 15.81 5.05
C LEU A 174 -6.42 15.87 3.90
N GLY A 175 -6.80 17.07 3.45
CA GLY A 175 -7.70 17.23 2.31
C GLY A 175 -7.10 16.75 0.98
N SER A 176 -5.78 16.86 0.79
CA SER A 176 -5.10 16.42 -0.44
C SER A 176 -4.95 14.90 -0.55
N VAL A 177 -4.81 14.19 0.58
CA VAL A 177 -4.68 12.73 0.58
C VAL A 177 -6.00 12.10 0.20
N THR A 178 -7.09 12.53 0.83
CA THR A 178 -8.46 12.26 0.36
C THR A 178 -9.41 13.36 0.85
N PRO A 179 -10.45 13.69 0.08
CA PRO A 179 -11.43 14.70 0.50
C PRO A 179 -12.12 14.34 1.82
N ASN A 180 -12.26 13.05 2.13
CA ASN A 180 -12.87 12.58 3.37
C ASN A 180 -11.97 12.70 4.60
N LEU A 181 -10.64 12.74 4.45
CA LEU A 181 -9.74 12.88 5.61
C LEU A 181 -9.73 14.30 6.18
N GLY A 182 -10.05 15.31 5.35
CA GLY A 182 -10.16 16.70 5.80
C GLY A 182 -11.18 16.89 6.95
N ARG A 183 -12.23 16.06 7.00
CA ARG A 183 -13.26 16.09 8.05
C ARG A 183 -12.71 15.81 9.46
N PHE A 184 -11.55 15.17 9.56
CA PHE A 184 -10.92 14.84 10.84
C PHE A 184 -10.07 15.97 11.41
N TYR A 185 -9.78 17.02 10.63
CA TYR A 185 -8.97 18.15 11.11
C TYR A 185 -9.57 18.82 12.36
N PRO A 186 -10.88 19.16 12.42
CA PRO A 186 -11.49 19.72 13.63
C PRO A 186 -11.33 18.82 14.85
N ALA A 187 -11.63 17.52 14.71
CA ALA A 187 -11.53 16.54 15.79
C ALA A 187 -10.09 16.42 16.33
N ILE A 188 -9.10 16.45 15.44
CA ILE A 188 -7.67 16.45 15.82
C ILE A 188 -7.30 17.71 16.59
N THR A 189 -7.75 18.89 16.14
CA THR A 189 -7.48 20.16 16.82
C THR A 189 -8.17 20.23 18.19
N GLU A 190 -9.41 19.76 18.29
CA GLU A 190 -10.18 19.69 19.55
C GLU A 190 -9.57 18.70 20.55
N ALA A 191 -8.98 17.61 20.05
CA ALA A 191 -8.25 16.63 20.88
C ALA A 191 -6.92 17.17 21.43
N GLY A 192 -6.50 18.38 21.04
CA GLY A 192 -5.35 19.07 21.60
C GLY A 192 -4.24 19.41 20.62
N LEU A 193 -4.36 19.04 19.33
CA LEU A 193 -3.39 19.44 18.29
C LEU A 193 -3.73 20.81 17.67
N SER A 194 -3.86 21.83 18.53
CA SER A 194 -4.33 23.18 18.16
C SER A 194 -3.23 24.21 17.93
N THR A 195 -1.97 23.91 18.30
CA THR A 195 -0.81 24.78 18.05
C THR A 195 0.35 23.99 17.45
N ASP A 196 1.31 24.68 16.83
CA ASP A 196 2.52 24.03 16.28
C ASP A 196 3.36 23.39 17.40
N ASP A 197 3.37 23.95 18.61
CA ASP A 197 4.00 23.36 19.79
C ASP A 197 3.34 22.03 20.21
N HIS A 198 2.01 21.97 20.16
CA HIS A 198 1.27 20.73 20.43
C HIS A 198 1.60 19.67 19.39
N LEU A 199 1.71 20.06 18.11
CA LEU A 199 2.12 19.17 17.03
C LEU A 199 3.54 18.64 17.24
N ASP A 200 4.48 19.50 17.63
CA ASP A 200 5.85 19.07 17.93
C ASP A 200 5.92 18.13 19.13
N HIS A 201 5.15 18.40 20.17
CA HIS A 201 5.03 17.49 21.31
C HIS A 201 4.50 16.12 20.87
N PHE A 202 3.41 16.10 20.10
CA PHE A 202 2.82 14.87 19.56
C PHE A 202 3.83 14.09 18.71
N LEU A 203 4.61 14.75 17.87
CA LEU A 203 5.59 14.10 16.99
C LEU A 203 6.75 13.42 17.74
N ARG A 204 7.01 13.83 18.99
CA ARG A 204 8.00 13.24 19.90
C ARG A 204 7.44 12.07 20.73
N LEU A 205 6.12 11.88 20.75
CA LEU A 205 5.50 10.77 21.47
C LEU A 205 5.91 9.40 20.91
N THR A 206 5.79 8.36 21.73
CA THR A 206 5.97 6.97 21.29
C THR A 206 4.87 6.56 20.32
N ALA A 207 5.14 5.59 19.44
CA ALA A 207 4.16 5.09 18.47
C ALA A 207 2.83 4.68 19.13
N THR A 208 2.89 3.99 20.28
CA THR A 208 1.71 3.57 21.06
C THR A 208 0.92 4.77 21.60
N SER A 209 1.60 5.83 22.02
CA SER A 209 0.95 7.04 22.53
C SER A 209 0.28 7.82 21.41
N LYS A 210 0.94 7.93 20.25
CA LYS A 210 0.34 8.51 19.05
C LYS A 210 -0.90 7.73 18.62
N GLU A 211 -0.81 6.40 18.58
CA GLU A 211 -1.94 5.54 18.22
C GLU A 211 -3.12 5.72 19.18
N ARG A 212 -2.85 5.79 20.50
CA ARG A 212 -3.89 6.05 21.50
C ARG A 212 -4.52 7.43 21.31
N PHE A 213 -3.70 8.44 21.03
CA PHE A 213 -4.19 9.79 20.75
C PHE A 213 -5.11 9.79 19.51
N ILE A 214 -4.70 9.20 18.39
CA ILE A 214 -5.51 9.17 17.17
C ILE A 214 -6.82 8.41 17.38
N LYS A 215 -6.78 7.26 18.08
CA LYS A 215 -7.99 6.53 18.45
C LYS A 215 -8.94 7.35 19.32
N SER A 216 -8.40 8.12 20.26
CA SER A 216 -9.21 8.97 21.13
C SER A 216 -9.74 10.21 20.39
N ALA A 217 -8.95 10.80 19.50
CA ALA A 217 -9.29 12.02 18.78
C ALA A 217 -10.36 11.75 17.71
N LEU A 218 -10.26 10.62 17.02
CA LEU A 218 -11.18 10.26 15.93
C LEU A 218 -12.35 9.39 16.38
N ALA A 219 -12.32 8.91 17.63
CA ALA A 219 -13.35 8.08 18.25
C ALA A 219 -13.82 6.92 17.33
N ASP A 220 -15.11 6.60 17.38
CA ASP A 220 -15.76 5.58 16.55
C ASP A 220 -16.12 6.09 15.13
N ASP A 221 -15.88 7.38 14.85
CA ASP A 221 -16.22 8.01 13.57
C ASP A 221 -15.20 7.70 12.45
N ALA A 222 -13.99 7.24 12.83
CA ALA A 222 -12.95 6.84 11.90
C ALA A 222 -12.71 5.33 11.89
N THR A 223 -12.70 4.77 10.68
CA THR A 223 -12.24 3.42 10.43
C THR A 223 -10.75 3.27 10.77
N SER A 224 -10.30 2.02 10.99
CA SER A 224 -8.88 1.76 11.25
C SER A 224 -7.97 2.25 10.11
N PHE A 225 -8.44 2.23 8.86
CA PHE A 225 -7.68 2.75 7.72
C PHE A 225 -7.54 4.27 7.75
N GLU A 226 -8.62 4.98 8.09
CA GLU A 226 -8.58 6.44 8.25
C GLU A 226 -7.65 6.84 9.39
N GLN A 227 -7.68 6.13 10.53
CA GLN A 227 -6.76 6.36 11.64
C GLN A 227 -5.29 6.20 11.19
N VAL A 228 -4.98 5.16 10.40
CA VAL A 228 -3.64 4.94 9.86
C VAL A 228 -3.25 6.05 8.87
N ALA A 229 -4.16 6.48 8.01
CA ALA A 229 -3.91 7.54 7.04
C ALA A 229 -3.65 8.89 7.71
N VAL A 230 -4.46 9.25 8.72
CA VAL A 230 -4.23 10.46 9.53
C VAL A 230 -2.87 10.40 10.22
N MET A 231 -2.51 9.25 10.81
CA MET A 231 -1.18 9.05 11.42
C MET A 231 -0.06 9.24 10.39
N GLU A 232 -0.23 8.72 9.17
CA GLU A 232 0.76 8.85 8.11
C GLU A 232 0.96 10.32 7.69
N VAL A 233 -0.12 11.09 7.56
CA VAL A 233 -0.08 12.52 7.25
C VAL A 233 0.65 13.29 8.36
N LEU A 234 0.33 13.02 9.63
CA LEU A 234 1.01 13.66 10.75
C LEU A 234 2.52 13.36 10.75
N GLU A 235 2.92 12.11 10.50
CA GLU A 235 4.34 11.74 10.38
C GLU A 235 5.02 12.35 9.15
N GLN A 236 4.27 12.68 8.09
CA GLN A 236 4.82 13.37 6.92
C GLN A 236 5.20 14.81 7.25
N ILE A 237 4.42 15.51 8.08
CA ILE A 237 4.70 16.88 8.53
C ILE A 237 5.96 16.96 9.39
N LYS A 238 6.39 15.84 9.99
CA LYS A 238 7.68 15.76 10.71
C LYS A 238 8.89 15.86 9.77
N ARG A 239 8.71 15.50 8.50
CA ARG A 239 9.81 15.40 7.51
C ARG A 239 9.95 16.66 6.67
N MET A 240 8.94 17.52 6.67
CA MET A 240 8.97 18.86 6.09
C MET A 240 9.69 19.80 7.05
#